data_AF-A0A937QIV6-F1
#
_entry.id   AF-A0A937QIV6-F1
#
_cell.length_a   1.000
_cell.length_b   1.000
_cell.length_c   1.000
_cell.angle_alpha   90.00
_cell.angle_beta   90.00
_cell.angle_gamma   90.00
#
_symmetry.space_group_name_H-M   'P 1'
#
loop_
_entity.id
_entity.type
_entity.pdbx_description
1 polymer ?
#
loop_
_entity_poly.entity_id
_entity_poly.type
_entity_poly.pdbx_seq_one_letter_code
_entity_poly.pdbx_strand_id
1 'polypeptide(L)'
;MGDAAHGESLDHEVYSKPLKVEPQFESIKTPDNYRRYPGGDKLPDTMKVWCVQNTGKRFGGVVARSYGFTDSPDAEIIALGVNVGKEYGAVGVGRHGNILQWGYSAPPSKMTDAGRKLFVNCIHYIRRFDGKGPLVYRSSSHRMNAIRLAALIDRIKDERFFSGTFGDDLKKKYDGNPDGLVQYYRNDLDLIYRDKTFRIDGELKSLGINSNREVKTLARLISLLKDAAHAETARRLLARYTNQSFGEPERWQSWFEENKDRIYFTDVGGYKFLVVPQGYLDTK
;
A
#
# COMPACT_ATOMS: atom_id res chain seq x y z
N MET A 1 14.91 -11.68 12.60
CA MET A 1 16.11 -11.30 11.83
C MET A 1 15.81 -9.97 11.18
N GLY A 2 16.18 -8.85 11.80
CA GLY A 2 15.94 -7.50 11.25
C GLY A 2 17.09 -6.99 10.37
N ASP A 3 17.97 -7.91 10.00
CA ASP A 3 19.30 -7.67 9.44
C ASP A 3 19.40 -8.13 7.98
N ALA A 4 18.36 -8.82 7.48
CA ALA A 4 18.34 -9.48 6.18
C ALA A 4 17.29 -8.89 5.23
N ALA A 5 17.49 -9.13 3.94
CA ALA A 5 16.52 -8.94 2.87
C ALA A 5 16.14 -10.31 2.27
N HIS A 6 14.96 -10.40 1.66
CA HIS A 6 14.60 -11.56 0.85
C HIS A 6 15.49 -11.61 -0.41
N GLY A 7 15.88 -12.82 -0.82
CA GLY A 7 16.79 -13.07 -1.94
C GLY A 7 16.09 -13.33 -3.28
N GLU A 8 14.77 -13.15 -3.34
CA GLU A 8 13.94 -13.47 -4.51
C GLU A 8 13.82 -12.31 -5.52
N SER A 9 14.23 -11.09 -5.16
CA SER A 9 14.12 -9.90 -6.01
C SER A 9 15.43 -9.13 -6.06
N LEU A 10 16.32 -9.54 -6.97
CA LEU A 10 17.61 -8.88 -7.21
C LEU A 10 17.77 -8.36 -8.66
N ASP A 11 16.67 -8.27 -9.41
CA ASP A 11 16.68 -7.86 -10.82
C ASP A 11 16.84 -6.35 -11.00
N HIS A 12 16.70 -5.57 -9.92
CA HIS A 12 16.81 -4.12 -9.95
C HIS A 12 18.27 -3.68 -10.23
N GLU A 13 18.44 -2.58 -10.97
CA GLU A 13 19.77 -2.10 -11.37
C GLU A 13 20.70 -1.73 -10.20
N VAL A 14 20.15 -1.53 -9.00
CA VAL A 14 20.92 -1.21 -7.78
C VAL A 14 21.73 -2.40 -7.31
N TYR A 15 21.48 -3.60 -7.83
CA TYR A 15 22.29 -4.78 -7.56
C TYR A 15 23.50 -4.89 -8.50
N SER A 16 23.54 -4.10 -9.58
CA SER A 16 24.61 -4.17 -10.58
C SER A 16 25.36 -2.85 -10.81
N LYS A 17 24.76 -1.69 -10.48
CA LYS A 17 25.33 -0.36 -10.78
C LYS A 17 25.22 0.62 -9.61
N PRO A 18 26.25 1.47 -9.41
CA PRO A 18 27.56 1.46 -10.06
C PRO A 18 28.49 0.34 -9.56
N LEU A 19 28.20 -0.27 -8.40
CA LEU A 19 29.01 -1.35 -7.83
C LEU A 19 28.28 -2.68 -7.97
N LYS A 20 28.98 -3.75 -8.37
CA LYS A 20 28.38 -5.10 -8.38
C LYS A 20 28.10 -5.57 -6.95
N VAL A 21 26.83 -5.77 -6.61
CA VAL A 21 26.42 -6.32 -5.31
C VAL A 21 26.47 -7.84 -5.39
N GLU A 22 27.17 -8.47 -4.44
CA GLU A 22 27.32 -9.94 -4.38
C GLU A 22 26.79 -10.46 -3.05
N PRO A 23 25.46 -10.66 -2.92
CA PRO A 23 24.86 -11.18 -1.71
C PRO A 23 25.31 -12.61 -1.40
N GLN A 24 25.60 -12.86 -0.13
CA GLN A 24 25.72 -14.23 0.38
C GLN A 24 24.34 -14.69 0.85
N PHE A 25 23.80 -15.71 0.17
CA PHE A 25 22.48 -16.22 0.47
C PHE A 25 22.51 -17.33 1.50
N GLU A 26 21.46 -17.37 2.29
CA GLU A 26 21.16 -18.48 3.18
C GLU A 26 19.67 -18.83 3.08
N SER A 27 19.34 -20.04 3.51
CA SER A 27 17.95 -20.48 3.66
C SER A 27 17.57 -20.39 5.12
N ILE A 28 16.47 -19.71 5.42
CA ILE A 28 15.91 -19.63 6.77
C ILE A 28 14.55 -20.32 6.80
N LYS A 29 14.13 -20.80 7.98
CA LYS A 29 12.73 -21.12 8.22
C LYS A 29 11.88 -19.86 7.97
N THR A 30 10.78 -19.99 7.25
CA THR A 30 9.80 -18.93 7.11
C THR A 30 9.34 -18.43 8.48
N PRO A 31 9.45 -17.13 8.78
CA PRO A 31 9.03 -16.59 10.07
C PRO A 31 7.59 -16.98 10.41
N ASP A 32 7.39 -17.61 11.57
CA ASP A 32 6.08 -18.14 11.98
C ASP A 32 4.99 -17.06 12.02
N ASN A 33 5.36 -15.79 12.26
CA ASN A 33 4.43 -14.67 12.22
C ASN A 33 3.84 -14.42 10.82
N TYR A 34 4.57 -14.72 9.73
CA TYR A 34 4.08 -14.52 8.36
C TYR A 34 2.81 -15.33 8.09
N ARG A 35 2.73 -16.55 8.65
CA ARG A 35 1.57 -17.44 8.54
C ARG A 35 0.27 -16.83 9.09
N ARG A 36 0.37 -15.81 9.96
CA ARG A 36 -0.79 -15.16 10.60
C ARG A 36 -1.38 -14.00 9.78
N TYR A 37 -0.73 -13.63 8.68
CA TYR A 37 -1.20 -12.56 7.80
C TYR A 37 -1.95 -13.14 6.59
N PRO A 38 -2.90 -12.39 5.99
CA PRO A 38 -3.61 -12.86 4.79
C PRO A 38 -2.66 -13.36 3.69
N GLY A 39 -2.87 -14.58 3.20
CA GLY A 39 -2.05 -15.23 2.19
C GLY A 39 -0.77 -15.90 2.72
N GLY A 40 -0.46 -15.74 4.01
CA GLY A 40 0.72 -16.32 4.64
C GLY A 40 0.70 -17.85 4.75
N ASP A 41 -0.49 -18.46 4.71
CA ASP A 41 -0.71 -19.90 4.64
C ASP A 41 -0.08 -20.54 3.39
N LYS A 42 0.06 -19.78 2.31
CA LYS A 42 0.59 -20.25 1.01
C LYS A 42 2.11 -20.12 0.86
N LEU A 43 2.80 -19.51 1.83
CA LEU A 43 4.25 -19.32 1.75
C LEU A 43 5.01 -20.67 1.85
N PRO A 44 6.21 -20.79 1.27
CA PRO A 44 7.05 -21.97 1.48
C PRO A 44 7.50 -22.09 2.94
N ASP A 45 7.94 -23.26 3.38
CA ASP A 45 8.45 -23.47 4.75
C ASP A 45 9.83 -22.86 5.00
N THR A 46 10.57 -22.61 3.92
CA THR A 46 11.86 -21.94 3.95
C THR A 46 11.90 -20.82 2.92
N MET A 47 12.74 -19.81 3.19
CA MET A 47 12.91 -18.64 2.34
C MET A 47 14.39 -18.36 2.13
N LYS A 48 14.73 -17.99 0.89
CA LYS A 48 16.06 -17.50 0.54
C LYS A 48 16.20 -16.06 0.99
N VAL A 49 17.21 -15.77 1.80
CA VAL A 49 17.51 -14.43 2.32
C VAL A 49 19.00 -14.13 2.17
N TRP A 50 19.39 -12.88 2.36
CA TRP A 50 20.79 -12.49 2.46
C TRP A 50 20.97 -11.39 3.50
N CYS A 51 22.12 -11.39 4.16
CA CYS A 51 22.42 -10.45 5.23
C CYS A 51 22.88 -9.09 4.68
N VAL A 52 22.15 -8.03 5.03
CA VAL A 52 22.47 -6.64 4.65
C VAL A 52 23.37 -6.00 5.72
N GLN A 53 23.13 -6.34 6.99
CA GLN A 53 23.82 -5.76 8.14
C GLN A 53 23.88 -6.75 9.32
N ASN A 54 24.81 -6.55 10.24
CA ASN A 54 25.07 -7.40 11.40
C ASN A 54 24.86 -6.59 12.69
N THR A 55 23.60 -6.36 13.07
CA THR A 55 23.28 -5.67 14.33
C THR A 55 22.93 -6.63 15.46
N GLY A 56 22.57 -7.88 15.13
CA GLY A 56 22.05 -8.84 16.08
C GLY A 56 20.59 -8.56 16.49
N LYS A 57 19.95 -7.55 15.89
CA LYS A 57 18.58 -7.18 16.23
C LYS A 57 17.59 -8.17 15.63
N ARG A 58 16.60 -8.56 16.44
CA ARG A 58 15.53 -9.45 16.00
C ARG A 58 14.54 -8.76 15.06
N PHE A 59 14.35 -7.45 15.22
CA PHE A 59 13.41 -6.60 14.49
C PHE A 59 14.12 -5.37 13.89
N GLY A 60 13.56 -4.83 12.81
CA GLY A 60 14.17 -3.79 11.97
C GLY A 60 14.15 -4.20 10.50
N GLY A 61 14.89 -3.50 9.64
CA GLY A 61 15.12 -3.90 8.25
C GLY A 61 13.94 -3.64 7.31
N VAL A 62 12.91 -2.90 7.76
CA VAL A 62 11.73 -2.54 6.97
C VAL A 62 11.28 -1.10 7.26
N VAL A 63 10.83 -0.40 6.23
CA VAL A 63 10.29 0.97 6.27
C VAL A 63 8.78 1.00 6.18
N ALA A 64 8.18 0.00 5.54
CA ALA A 64 6.75 -0.06 5.32
C ALA A 64 6.22 -1.51 5.32
N ARG A 65 4.89 -1.60 5.41
CA ARG A 65 4.15 -2.83 5.16
C ARG A 65 4.08 -3.13 3.66
N SER A 66 3.68 -4.35 3.30
CA SER A 66 3.59 -4.80 1.90
C SER A 66 2.46 -4.13 1.12
N TYR A 67 1.41 -3.69 1.80
CA TYR A 67 0.22 -3.12 1.18
C TYR A 67 0.18 -1.59 1.25
N GLY A 68 -0.26 -0.96 0.17
CA GLY A 68 -0.39 0.49 0.05
C GLY A 68 0.90 1.23 -0.34
N PHE A 69 2.06 0.56 -0.34
CA PHE A 69 3.33 1.22 -0.64
C PHE A 69 3.42 1.64 -2.11
N THR A 70 2.96 0.79 -3.02
CA THR A 70 2.99 1.03 -4.47
C THR A 70 1.64 1.52 -5.02
N ASP A 71 0.78 2.10 -4.19
CA ASP A 71 -0.50 2.71 -4.59
C ASP A 71 -0.33 4.02 -5.38
N SER A 72 0.91 4.45 -5.58
CA SER A 72 1.26 5.67 -6.30
C SER A 72 2.21 5.32 -7.45
N PRO A 73 2.04 5.89 -8.65
CA PRO A 73 2.85 5.52 -9.82
C PRO A 73 4.32 5.98 -9.72
N ASP A 74 4.63 6.86 -8.79
CA ASP A 74 6.00 7.29 -8.46
C ASP A 74 6.66 6.41 -7.38
N ALA A 75 5.99 5.36 -6.94
CA ALA A 75 6.43 4.44 -5.92
C ALA A 75 7.10 3.19 -6.49
N GLU A 76 8.09 2.66 -5.76
CA GLU A 76 8.81 1.47 -6.18
C GLU A 76 9.39 0.71 -4.99
N ILE A 77 9.25 -0.61 -4.99
CA ILE A 77 9.91 -1.49 -4.01
C ILE A 77 11.22 -1.99 -4.62
N ILE A 78 12.33 -1.65 -3.99
CA ILE A 78 13.67 -2.02 -4.45
C ILE A 78 14.11 -3.33 -3.80
N ALA A 79 13.81 -3.51 -2.50
CA ALA A 79 14.13 -4.72 -1.77
C ALA A 79 13.05 -5.04 -0.72
N LEU A 80 12.70 -6.32 -0.61
CA LEU A 80 11.83 -6.82 0.45
C LEU A 80 12.67 -7.13 1.70
N GLY A 81 12.28 -6.60 2.84
CA GLY A 81 12.97 -6.82 4.11
C GLY A 81 12.42 -8.01 4.86
N VAL A 82 13.30 -8.70 5.60
CA VAL A 82 12.89 -9.78 6.51
C VAL A 82 12.53 -9.16 7.86
N ASN A 83 11.34 -9.48 8.39
CA ASN A 83 10.89 -8.91 9.65
C ASN A 83 9.90 -9.83 10.41
N VAL A 84 10.13 -10.03 11.70
CA VAL A 84 9.30 -10.92 12.54
C VAL A 84 8.08 -10.23 13.17
N GLY A 85 7.89 -8.93 12.93
CA GLY A 85 6.75 -8.12 13.39
C GLY A 85 5.79 -7.68 12.27
N LYS A 86 6.10 -7.99 11.01
CA LYS A 86 5.31 -7.62 9.82
C LYS A 86 5.00 -8.86 8.98
N GLU A 87 4.25 -8.70 7.92
CA GLU A 87 3.98 -9.72 6.90
C GLU A 87 5.15 -9.94 5.94
N TYR A 88 5.10 -11.03 5.17
CA TYR A 88 5.93 -11.19 3.98
C TYR A 88 5.62 -10.07 2.97
N GLY A 89 6.63 -9.63 2.23
CA GLY A 89 6.52 -8.51 1.30
C GLY A 89 6.68 -7.14 1.95
N ALA A 90 6.98 -7.06 3.26
CA ALA A 90 7.31 -5.79 3.90
C ALA A 90 8.52 -5.15 3.21
N VAL A 91 8.47 -3.83 3.05
CA VAL A 91 9.43 -3.09 2.22
C VAL A 91 10.69 -2.82 3.05
N GLY A 92 11.83 -3.36 2.62
CA GLY A 92 13.14 -3.10 3.21
C GLY A 92 13.78 -1.84 2.65
N VAL A 93 13.74 -1.71 1.33
CA VAL A 93 14.18 -0.54 0.58
C VAL A 93 13.13 -0.20 -0.45
N GLY A 94 12.75 1.07 -0.51
CA GLY A 94 11.77 1.55 -1.49
C GLY A 94 11.94 3.02 -1.79
N ARG A 95 11.16 3.51 -2.75
CA ARG A 95 11.22 4.88 -3.24
C ARG A 95 9.82 5.46 -3.39
N HIS A 96 9.66 6.74 -3.07
CA HIS A 96 8.52 7.59 -3.46
C HIS A 96 9.07 8.88 -4.05
N GLY A 97 8.86 9.13 -5.34
CA GLY A 97 9.49 10.28 -6.03
C GLY A 97 11.01 10.30 -5.81
N ASN A 98 11.50 11.40 -5.25
CA ASN A 98 12.90 11.65 -4.88
C ASN A 98 13.29 11.19 -3.47
N ILE A 99 12.41 10.51 -2.75
CA ILE A 99 12.66 10.02 -1.40
C ILE A 99 13.05 8.55 -1.43
N LEU A 100 14.32 8.26 -1.13
CA LEU A 100 14.79 6.91 -0.82
C LEU A 100 14.42 6.55 0.62
N GLN A 101 13.80 5.40 0.81
CA GLN A 101 13.48 4.84 2.12
C GLN A 101 14.35 3.62 2.37
N TRP A 102 15.07 3.63 3.50
CA TRP A 102 16.08 2.64 3.86
C TRP A 102 15.82 2.06 5.25
N GLY A 103 15.52 0.76 5.32
CA GLY A 103 15.09 0.10 6.56
C GLY A 103 16.21 -0.39 7.49
N TYR A 104 17.46 -0.31 7.05
CA TYR A 104 18.62 -0.88 7.73
C TYR A 104 19.36 0.19 8.54
N SER A 105 19.42 0.03 9.86
CA SER A 105 19.89 1.06 10.80
C SER A 105 21.34 0.91 11.25
N ALA A 106 22.07 -0.07 10.73
CA ALA A 106 23.46 -0.30 11.09
C ALA A 106 24.37 0.83 10.61
N PRO A 107 25.42 1.18 11.38
CA PRO A 107 26.52 1.98 10.84
C PRO A 107 27.27 1.17 9.75
N PRO A 108 27.99 1.83 8.82
CA PRO A 108 28.74 1.16 7.77
C PRO A 108 29.72 0.07 8.25
N SER A 109 30.27 0.21 9.47
CA SER A 109 31.14 -0.80 10.10
C SER A 109 30.44 -2.11 10.45
N LYS A 110 29.11 -2.10 10.54
CA LYS A 110 28.26 -3.27 10.80
C LYS A 110 27.48 -3.72 9.57
N MET A 111 27.66 -3.10 8.41
CA MET A 111 27.05 -3.56 7.17
C MET A 111 27.91 -4.63 6.53
N THR A 112 27.29 -5.59 5.84
CA THR A 112 28.04 -6.51 4.98
C THR A 112 28.62 -5.74 3.79
N ASP A 113 29.61 -6.31 3.10
CA ASP A 113 30.17 -5.66 1.90
C ASP A 113 29.08 -5.43 0.83
N ALA A 114 28.26 -6.46 0.58
CA ALA A 114 27.09 -6.37 -0.28
C ALA A 114 26.09 -5.29 0.19
N GLY A 115 25.82 -5.21 1.49
CA GLY A 115 24.94 -4.20 2.05
C GLY A 115 25.45 -2.77 1.81
N ARG A 116 26.76 -2.52 1.99
CA ARG A 116 27.37 -1.21 1.72
C ARG A 116 27.27 -0.84 0.25
N LYS A 117 27.58 -1.79 -0.65
CA LYS A 117 27.48 -1.59 -2.10
C LYS A 117 26.04 -1.28 -2.51
N LEU A 118 25.06 -2.03 -2.00
CA LEU A 118 23.64 -1.77 -2.25
C LEU A 118 23.25 -0.36 -1.78
N PHE A 119 23.69 0.07 -0.60
CA PHE A 119 23.37 1.40 -0.08
C PHE A 119 23.92 2.52 -0.98
N VAL A 120 25.19 2.43 -1.39
CA VAL A 120 25.81 3.37 -2.34
C VAL A 120 25.07 3.37 -3.68
N ASN A 121 24.69 2.20 -4.17
CA ASN A 121 23.94 2.07 -5.41
C ASN A 121 22.54 2.69 -5.33
N CYS A 122 21.84 2.54 -4.21
CA CYS A 122 20.56 3.20 -3.98
C CYS A 122 20.70 4.74 -3.96
N ILE A 123 21.78 5.28 -3.39
CA ILE A 123 22.08 6.73 -3.42
C ILE A 123 22.35 7.20 -4.86
N HIS A 124 23.12 6.43 -5.63
CA HIS A 124 23.34 6.73 -7.04
C HIS A 124 22.03 6.68 -7.86
N TYR A 125 21.21 5.66 -7.62
CA TYR A 125 19.93 5.47 -8.28
C TYR A 125 18.96 6.62 -8.01
N ILE A 126 18.76 7.02 -6.75
CA ILE A 126 17.76 8.03 -6.38
C ILE A 126 18.07 9.41 -6.99
N ARG A 127 19.34 9.70 -7.32
CA ARG A 127 19.78 10.98 -7.89
C ARG A 127 19.04 11.36 -9.18
N ARG A 128 18.58 10.40 -9.99
CA ARG A 128 17.84 10.67 -11.24
C ARG A 128 16.43 11.22 -11.00
N PHE A 129 15.91 11.08 -9.79
CA PHE A 129 14.59 11.58 -9.39
C PHE A 129 14.67 12.96 -8.72
N ASP A 130 15.83 13.60 -8.70
CA ASP A 130 16.00 14.93 -8.12
C ASP A 130 14.94 15.94 -8.62
N GLY A 131 14.37 16.71 -7.69
CA GLY A 131 13.23 17.59 -7.93
C GLY A 131 11.85 16.91 -8.10
N LYS A 132 11.76 15.58 -8.23
CA LYS A 132 10.47 14.86 -8.33
C LYS A 132 9.90 14.53 -6.95
N GLY A 133 9.22 15.48 -6.32
CA GLY A 133 8.57 15.25 -5.02
C GLY A 133 7.51 14.14 -5.06
N PRO A 134 7.19 13.47 -3.94
CA PRO A 134 6.18 12.41 -3.89
C PRO A 134 4.80 12.86 -4.37
N LEU A 135 4.09 12.03 -5.13
CA LEU A 135 2.74 12.32 -5.63
C LEU A 135 1.66 12.17 -4.55
N VAL A 136 1.90 11.32 -3.54
CA VAL A 136 0.91 11.00 -2.50
C VAL A 136 1.49 11.23 -1.12
N TYR A 137 0.77 12.01 -0.32
CA TYR A 137 0.95 12.04 1.13
C TYR A 137 -0.04 11.09 1.78
N ARG A 138 0.44 10.26 2.70
CA ARG A 138 -0.41 9.29 3.40
C ARG A 138 -1.39 10.02 4.32
N SER A 139 -2.67 9.94 3.99
CA SER A 139 -3.79 10.49 4.77
C SER A 139 -4.69 9.39 5.36
N SER A 140 -4.56 8.16 4.87
CA SER A 140 -5.38 7.03 5.33
C SER A 140 -4.59 5.71 5.47
N SER A 141 -5.27 4.68 5.97
CA SER A 141 -4.75 3.32 6.04
C SER A 141 -5.30 2.51 4.87
N HIS A 142 -4.43 1.72 4.24
CA HIS A 142 -4.80 0.82 3.14
C HIS A 142 -5.91 -0.17 3.53
N ARG A 143 -6.77 -0.56 2.58
CA ARG A 143 -7.96 -1.42 2.82
C ARG A 143 -7.66 -2.77 3.45
N MET A 144 -6.50 -3.35 3.13
CA MET A 144 -6.07 -4.61 3.74
C MET A 144 -5.89 -4.53 5.26
N ASN A 145 -5.75 -3.31 5.82
CA ASN A 145 -5.79 -3.15 7.27
C ASN A 145 -7.17 -3.51 7.86
N ALA A 146 -8.28 -3.33 7.14
CA ALA A 146 -9.60 -3.74 7.63
C ALA A 146 -9.60 -5.24 7.95
N ILE A 147 -9.16 -6.06 6.99
CA ILE A 147 -9.06 -7.52 7.14
C ILE A 147 -8.05 -7.89 8.24
N ARG A 148 -6.86 -7.28 8.23
CA ARG A 148 -5.83 -7.58 9.24
C ARG A 148 -6.32 -7.26 10.65
N LEU A 149 -6.92 -6.09 10.84
CA LEU A 149 -7.37 -5.62 12.15
C LEU A 149 -8.61 -6.40 12.60
N ALA A 150 -9.47 -6.81 11.67
CA ALA A 150 -10.62 -7.67 11.98
C ALA A 150 -10.17 -9.00 12.59
N ALA A 151 -9.10 -9.60 12.06
CA ALA A 151 -8.51 -10.83 12.62
C ALA A 151 -7.88 -10.65 14.02
N LEU A 152 -7.85 -9.43 14.55
CA LEU A 152 -7.23 -9.10 15.84
C LEU A 152 -8.25 -8.58 16.89
N ILE A 153 -9.55 -8.51 16.57
CA ILE A 153 -10.54 -7.89 17.48
C ILE A 153 -10.53 -8.54 18.88
N ASP A 154 -10.45 -9.86 18.97
CA ASP A 154 -10.44 -10.57 20.27
C ASP A 154 -9.09 -10.51 21.01
N ARG A 155 -8.04 -10.03 20.33
CA ARG A 155 -6.68 -9.95 20.90
C ARG A 155 -6.38 -8.56 21.46
N ILE A 156 -7.14 -7.55 21.04
CA ILE A 156 -6.90 -6.15 21.41
C ILE A 156 -7.86 -5.80 22.54
N LYS A 157 -7.32 -5.57 23.73
CA LYS A 157 -8.09 -5.30 24.95
C LYS A 157 -8.59 -3.86 25.09
N ASP A 158 -8.12 -2.93 24.25
CA ASP A 158 -8.61 -1.55 24.28
C ASP A 158 -10.05 -1.52 23.74
N GLU A 159 -11.02 -1.24 24.59
CA GLU A 159 -12.44 -1.21 24.23
C GLU A 159 -12.77 -0.19 23.13
N ARG A 160 -11.93 0.86 22.98
CA ARG A 160 -12.06 1.89 21.94
C ARG A 160 -11.51 1.43 20.59
N PHE A 161 -10.75 0.33 20.56
CA PHE A 161 -10.16 -0.19 19.32
C PHE A 161 -11.24 -0.48 18.29
N PHE A 162 -12.32 -1.15 18.71
CA PHE A 162 -13.38 -1.55 17.79
C PHE A 162 -14.06 -0.32 17.18
N SER A 163 -14.62 0.57 18.01
CA SER A 163 -15.35 1.76 17.53
C SER A 163 -14.47 2.78 16.82
N GLY A 164 -13.17 2.82 17.13
CA GLY A 164 -12.19 3.65 16.43
C GLY A 164 -11.73 3.06 15.08
N THR A 165 -11.97 1.78 14.83
CA THR A 165 -11.49 1.06 13.63
C THR A 165 -12.64 0.65 12.70
N PHE A 166 -13.77 0.27 13.27
CA PHE A 166 -14.93 -0.33 12.62
C PHE A 166 -16.21 0.41 13.07
N GLY A 167 -17.26 0.35 12.26
CA GLY A 167 -18.57 0.91 12.65
C GLY A 167 -19.18 0.18 13.85
N ASP A 168 -19.86 0.91 14.74
CA ASP A 168 -20.51 0.33 15.93
C ASP A 168 -21.59 -0.72 15.59
N ASP A 169 -22.19 -0.61 14.41
CA ASP A 169 -23.11 -1.59 13.84
C ASP A 169 -22.43 -2.96 13.64
N LEU A 170 -21.15 -2.97 13.27
CA LEU A 170 -20.36 -4.20 13.10
C LEU A 170 -20.03 -4.82 14.45
N LYS A 171 -19.91 -4.03 15.53
CA LYS A 171 -19.65 -4.57 16.87
C LYS A 171 -20.79 -5.49 17.27
N LYS A 172 -22.02 -5.01 17.16
CA LYS A 172 -23.22 -5.79 17.49
C LYS A 172 -23.31 -7.12 16.73
N LYS A 173 -22.78 -7.18 15.50
CA LYS A 173 -22.88 -8.34 14.62
C LYS A 173 -21.70 -9.32 14.76
N TYR A 174 -20.51 -8.82 15.07
CA TYR A 174 -19.26 -9.57 15.00
C TYR A 174 -18.43 -9.56 16.29
N ASP A 175 -18.98 -9.09 17.41
CA ASP A 175 -18.31 -9.19 18.71
C ASP A 175 -17.96 -10.65 19.03
N GLY A 176 -16.70 -10.91 19.38
CA GLY A 176 -16.19 -12.27 19.57
C GLY A 176 -16.14 -13.15 18.31
N ASN A 177 -16.31 -12.58 17.10
CA ASN A 177 -16.31 -13.32 15.84
C ASN A 177 -15.35 -12.69 14.79
N PRO A 178 -14.02 -12.81 15.00
CA PRO A 178 -12.99 -12.25 14.11
C PRO A 178 -13.09 -12.80 12.69
N ASP A 179 -13.35 -14.10 12.53
CA ASP A 179 -13.45 -14.74 11.21
C ASP A 179 -14.67 -14.23 10.44
N GLY A 180 -15.80 -14.02 11.11
CA GLY A 180 -16.99 -13.41 10.51
C GLY A 180 -16.73 -12.00 10.01
N LEU A 181 -16.05 -11.16 10.80
CA LEU A 181 -15.70 -9.80 10.39
C LEU A 181 -14.65 -9.78 9.25
N VAL A 182 -13.70 -10.72 9.27
CA VAL A 182 -12.75 -10.92 8.17
C VAL A 182 -13.48 -11.25 6.88
N GLN A 183 -14.44 -12.19 6.91
CA GLN A 183 -15.20 -12.56 5.71
C GLN A 183 -16.11 -11.42 5.22
N TYR A 184 -16.71 -10.65 6.14
CA TYR A 184 -17.47 -9.45 5.80
C TYR A 184 -16.65 -8.49 4.91
N TYR A 185 -15.42 -8.17 5.31
CA TYR A 185 -14.55 -7.31 4.50
C TYR A 185 -14.03 -7.98 3.23
N ARG A 186 -13.73 -9.29 3.27
CA ARG A 186 -13.24 -10.01 2.08
C ARG A 186 -14.27 -10.06 0.95
N ASN A 187 -15.54 -10.25 1.28
CA ASN A 187 -16.61 -10.38 0.29
C ASN A 187 -16.80 -9.10 -0.56
N ASP A 188 -16.44 -7.95 -0.02
CA ASP A 188 -16.60 -6.63 -0.65
C ASP A 188 -15.29 -5.82 -0.61
N LEU A 189 -14.15 -6.49 -0.76
CA LEU A 189 -12.81 -5.89 -0.65
C LEU A 189 -12.65 -4.63 -1.52
N ASP A 190 -13.21 -4.66 -2.72
CA ASP A 190 -13.07 -3.59 -3.70
C ASP A 190 -13.95 -2.37 -3.41
N LEU A 191 -14.88 -2.51 -2.46
CA LEU A 191 -15.76 -1.44 -1.98
C LEU A 191 -15.34 -0.88 -0.62
N ILE A 192 -14.27 -1.42 -0.02
CA ILE A 192 -13.75 -0.90 1.24
C ILE A 192 -13.23 0.52 1.03
N TYR A 193 -13.69 1.44 1.87
CA TYR A 193 -13.09 2.76 2.05
C TYR A 193 -12.98 3.09 3.54
N ARG A 194 -12.35 4.21 3.87
CA ARG A 194 -12.20 4.66 5.25
C ARG A 194 -12.70 6.09 5.42
N ASP A 195 -13.72 6.23 6.25
CA ASP A 195 -14.22 7.51 6.76
C ASP A 195 -14.31 7.39 8.28
N LYS A 196 -13.25 7.83 8.97
CA LYS A 196 -12.91 7.57 10.37
C LYS A 196 -12.68 6.08 10.68
N THR A 197 -13.64 5.22 10.35
CA THR A 197 -13.61 3.76 10.45
C THR A 197 -13.62 3.11 9.06
N PHE A 198 -13.26 1.83 8.96
CA PHE A 198 -13.40 1.07 7.71
C PHE A 198 -14.87 0.76 7.45
N ARG A 199 -15.29 0.93 6.20
CA ARG A 199 -16.68 0.77 5.75
C ARG A 199 -16.72 0.10 4.38
N ILE A 200 -17.81 -0.59 4.08
CA ILE A 200 -18.16 -1.01 2.73
C ILE A 200 -19.05 0.07 2.12
N ASP A 201 -18.75 0.51 0.90
CA ASP A 201 -19.56 1.50 0.20
C ASP A 201 -20.86 0.89 -0.35
N GLY A 202 -21.91 0.94 0.46
CA GLY A 202 -23.26 0.48 0.09
C GLY A 202 -23.95 1.35 -0.97
N GLU A 203 -23.62 2.66 -1.04
CA GLU A 203 -24.17 3.54 -2.09
C GLU A 203 -23.56 3.22 -3.45
N LEU A 204 -22.25 2.96 -3.49
CA LEU A 204 -21.60 2.54 -4.73
C LEU A 204 -22.13 1.18 -5.19
N LYS A 205 -22.33 0.25 -4.24
CA LYS A 205 -22.92 -1.07 -4.50
C LYS A 205 -24.35 -1.01 -5.03
N SER A 206 -25.19 -0.11 -4.49
CA SER A 206 -26.59 0.03 -4.96
C SER A 206 -26.70 0.56 -6.39
N LEU A 207 -25.66 1.23 -6.90
CA LEU A 207 -25.54 1.62 -8.31
C LEU A 207 -25.04 0.49 -9.22
N GLY A 208 -24.87 -0.73 -8.69
CA GLY A 208 -24.33 -1.88 -9.41
C GLY A 208 -22.82 -1.80 -9.68
N ILE A 209 -22.10 -0.93 -8.95
CA ILE A 209 -20.65 -0.77 -9.09
C ILE A 209 -19.98 -1.56 -7.96
N ASN A 210 -19.08 -2.48 -8.33
CA ASN A 210 -18.46 -3.43 -7.39
C ASN A 210 -17.02 -3.08 -6.97
N SER A 211 -16.50 -1.93 -7.42
CA SER A 211 -15.13 -1.51 -7.14
C SER A 211 -15.02 0.01 -7.07
N ASN A 212 -14.37 0.53 -6.04
CA ASN A 212 -14.15 1.97 -5.88
C ASN A 212 -12.82 2.48 -6.45
N ARG A 213 -11.98 1.58 -6.97
CA ARG A 213 -10.59 1.89 -7.37
C ARG A 213 -10.35 1.84 -8.88
N GLU A 214 -11.31 1.37 -9.65
CA GLU A 214 -11.18 1.27 -11.09
C GLU A 214 -11.58 2.58 -11.79
N VAL A 215 -10.79 3.03 -12.77
CA VAL A 215 -11.09 4.26 -13.52
C VAL A 215 -12.48 4.24 -14.17
N LYS A 216 -12.97 3.04 -14.55
CA LYS A 216 -14.34 2.87 -15.08
C LYS A 216 -15.44 3.23 -14.08
N THR A 217 -15.16 3.11 -12.78
CA THR A 217 -16.08 3.55 -11.72
C THR A 217 -16.24 5.05 -11.74
N LEU A 218 -15.12 5.79 -11.88
CA LEU A 218 -15.16 7.24 -11.99
C LEU A 218 -15.95 7.68 -13.23
N ALA A 219 -15.69 7.06 -14.39
CA ALA A 219 -16.45 7.31 -15.62
C ALA A 219 -17.96 7.05 -15.43
N ARG A 220 -18.31 5.94 -14.77
CA ARG A 220 -19.72 5.59 -14.49
C ARG A 220 -20.38 6.62 -13.58
N LEU A 221 -19.73 7.04 -12.50
CA LEU A 221 -20.26 8.07 -11.59
C LEU A 221 -20.49 9.40 -12.31
N ILE A 222 -19.57 9.82 -13.18
CA ILE A 222 -19.73 11.02 -14.00
C ILE A 222 -20.95 10.89 -14.93
N SER A 223 -21.14 9.74 -15.57
CA SER A 223 -22.31 9.50 -16.44
C SER A 223 -23.65 9.63 -15.70
N LEU A 224 -23.69 9.21 -14.43
CA LEU A 224 -24.90 9.25 -13.59
C LEU A 224 -25.27 10.67 -13.14
N LEU A 225 -24.40 11.67 -13.31
CA LEU A 225 -24.73 13.06 -13.01
C LEU A 225 -25.87 13.61 -13.89
N LYS A 226 -26.07 13.04 -15.08
CA LYS A 226 -27.14 13.42 -16.02
C LYS A 226 -28.45 12.67 -15.79
N ASP A 227 -28.43 11.65 -14.94
CA ASP A 227 -29.60 10.88 -14.55
C ASP A 227 -30.21 11.49 -13.28
N ALA A 228 -31.38 12.10 -13.40
CA ALA A 228 -32.05 12.77 -12.28
C ALA A 228 -32.26 11.85 -11.07
N ALA A 229 -32.47 10.55 -11.27
CA ALA A 229 -32.69 9.59 -10.18
C ALA A 229 -31.41 9.30 -9.37
N HIS A 230 -30.23 9.43 -9.99
CA HIS A 230 -28.95 9.04 -9.39
C HIS A 230 -27.97 10.21 -9.20
N ALA A 231 -28.26 11.39 -9.76
CA ALA A 231 -27.35 12.52 -9.83
C ALA A 231 -26.85 12.99 -8.46
N GLU A 232 -27.70 12.98 -7.42
CA GLU A 232 -27.27 13.38 -6.08
C GLU A 232 -26.32 12.36 -5.45
N THR A 233 -26.65 11.07 -5.53
CA THR A 233 -25.77 9.98 -5.08
C THR A 233 -24.43 10.02 -5.82
N ALA A 234 -24.46 10.22 -7.15
CA ALA A 234 -23.26 10.37 -7.96
C ALA A 234 -22.39 11.55 -7.51
N ARG A 235 -22.99 12.71 -7.22
CA ARG A 235 -22.27 13.88 -6.66
C ARG A 235 -21.59 13.56 -5.33
N ARG A 236 -22.28 12.89 -4.39
CA ARG A 236 -21.70 12.48 -3.10
C ARG A 236 -20.53 11.51 -3.28
N LEU A 237 -20.67 10.53 -4.18
CA LEU A 237 -19.62 9.55 -4.46
C LEU A 237 -18.41 10.18 -5.17
N LEU A 238 -18.62 11.10 -6.11
CA LEU A 238 -17.53 11.85 -6.74
C LEU A 238 -16.76 12.72 -5.74
N ALA A 239 -17.46 13.38 -4.81
CA ALA A 239 -16.83 14.14 -3.73
C ALA A 239 -16.02 13.24 -2.77
N ARG A 240 -16.50 12.01 -2.53
CA ARG A 240 -15.78 11.00 -1.73
C ARG A 240 -14.49 10.55 -2.43
N TYR A 241 -14.58 10.21 -3.70
CA TYR A 241 -13.52 9.53 -4.45
C TYR A 241 -12.59 10.46 -5.22
N THR A 242 -12.78 11.77 -5.19
CA THR A 242 -11.89 12.73 -5.87
C THR A 242 -11.62 13.95 -4.99
N ASN A 243 -10.72 14.82 -5.42
CA ASN A 243 -10.53 16.16 -4.84
C ASN A 243 -11.19 17.27 -5.69
N GLN A 244 -12.04 16.90 -6.65
CA GLN A 244 -12.71 17.83 -7.53
C GLN A 244 -14.11 18.17 -7.00
N SER A 245 -14.61 19.36 -7.33
CA SER A 245 -15.91 19.86 -6.88
C SER A 245 -16.64 20.65 -7.97
N PHE A 246 -16.67 20.14 -9.19
CA PHE A 246 -17.34 20.81 -10.29
C PHE A 246 -18.87 20.77 -10.12
N GLY A 247 -19.53 21.90 -10.38
CA GLY A 247 -20.98 22.01 -10.33
C GLY A 247 -21.68 21.38 -11.53
N GLU A 248 -21.16 21.60 -12.74
CA GLU A 248 -21.79 21.10 -13.97
C GLU A 248 -21.26 19.71 -14.38
N PRO A 249 -22.13 18.77 -14.81
CA PRO A 249 -21.72 17.46 -15.34
C PRO A 249 -20.73 17.53 -16.50
N GLU A 250 -20.82 18.55 -17.36
CA GLU A 250 -19.97 18.74 -18.53
C GLU A 250 -18.51 19.01 -18.13
N ARG A 251 -18.29 19.72 -17.02
CA ARG A 251 -16.93 19.96 -16.49
C ARG A 251 -16.31 18.67 -15.95
N TRP A 252 -17.10 17.82 -15.30
CA TRP A 252 -16.64 16.49 -14.89
C TRP A 252 -16.21 15.64 -16.09
N GLN A 253 -17.01 15.61 -17.16
CA GLN A 253 -16.68 14.87 -18.37
C GLN A 253 -15.40 15.40 -19.01
N SER A 254 -15.27 16.72 -19.16
CA SER A 254 -14.09 17.34 -19.78
C SER A 254 -12.82 17.03 -18.99
N TRP A 255 -12.87 17.22 -17.66
CA TRP A 255 -11.76 16.86 -16.78
C TRP A 255 -11.39 15.38 -16.87
N PHE A 256 -12.37 14.48 -16.95
CA PHE A 256 -12.08 13.06 -17.08
C PHE A 256 -11.40 12.75 -18.42
N GLU A 257 -11.92 13.23 -19.55
CA GLU A 257 -11.33 12.97 -20.86
C GLU A 257 -9.91 13.53 -21.01
N GLU A 258 -9.64 14.71 -20.46
CA GLU A 258 -8.32 15.34 -20.47
C GLU A 258 -7.27 14.61 -19.60
N ASN A 259 -7.72 13.85 -18.59
CA ASN A 259 -6.83 13.31 -17.56
C ASN A 259 -6.86 11.77 -17.44
N LYS A 260 -7.78 11.06 -18.11
CA LYS A 260 -8.03 9.62 -17.91
C LYS A 260 -6.80 8.72 -17.96
N ASP A 261 -5.83 9.02 -18.83
CA ASP A 261 -4.59 8.23 -18.97
C ASP A 261 -3.57 8.49 -17.84
N ARG A 262 -3.80 9.53 -17.04
CA ARG A 262 -2.99 9.93 -15.89
C ARG A 262 -3.74 9.77 -14.56
N ILE A 263 -4.98 9.29 -14.58
CA ILE A 263 -5.75 9.04 -13.36
C ILE A 263 -5.29 7.73 -12.73
N TYR A 264 -5.00 7.77 -11.43
CA TYR A 264 -4.70 6.60 -10.62
C TYR A 264 -5.45 6.68 -9.29
N PHE A 265 -5.67 5.52 -8.67
CA PHE A 265 -6.35 5.42 -7.38
C PHE A 265 -5.36 5.09 -6.27
N THR A 266 -5.53 5.70 -5.10
CA THR A 266 -4.70 5.41 -3.92
C THR A 266 -5.56 5.21 -2.67
N ASP A 267 -5.41 4.07 -1.98
CA ASP A 267 -6.05 3.88 -0.67
C ASP A 267 -5.40 4.80 0.36
N VAL A 268 -4.07 4.83 0.37
CA VAL A 268 -3.28 5.55 1.38
C VAL A 268 -3.37 7.06 1.22
N GLY A 269 -3.65 7.56 0.01
CA GLY A 269 -3.99 8.96 -0.27
C GLY A 269 -5.45 9.33 0.04
N GLY A 270 -6.18 8.46 0.73
CA GLY A 270 -7.52 8.76 1.23
C GLY A 270 -8.65 8.09 0.45
N TYR A 271 -8.38 6.98 -0.24
CA TYR A 271 -9.32 6.31 -1.13
C TYR A 271 -9.79 7.24 -2.25
N LYS A 272 -8.84 7.84 -2.98
CA LYS A 272 -9.15 8.83 -4.01
C LYS A 272 -8.48 8.54 -5.34
N PHE A 273 -9.18 8.91 -6.41
CA PHE A 273 -8.62 9.14 -7.72
C PHE A 273 -7.88 10.47 -7.73
N LEU A 274 -6.61 10.41 -8.11
CA LEU A 274 -5.71 11.54 -8.29
C LEU A 274 -5.20 11.56 -9.73
N VAL A 275 -4.62 12.68 -10.14
CA VAL A 275 -4.08 12.87 -11.48
C VAL A 275 -2.58 13.06 -11.37
N VAL A 276 -1.81 12.23 -12.08
CA VAL A 276 -0.37 12.43 -12.24
C VAL A 276 -0.14 13.74 -13.00
N PRO A 277 0.68 14.68 -12.48
CA PRO A 277 1.01 15.90 -13.21
C PRO A 277 1.64 15.61 -14.57
N GLN A 278 1.33 16.43 -15.57
CA GLN A 278 1.90 16.27 -16.91
C GLN A 278 3.43 16.33 -16.85
N GLY A 279 4.09 15.40 -17.55
CA GLY A 279 5.55 15.29 -17.58
C GLY A 279 6.21 14.72 -16.33
N TYR A 280 5.45 14.36 -15.28
CA TYR A 280 6.04 13.84 -14.04
C TYR A 280 6.72 12.48 -14.25
N LEU A 281 6.06 11.57 -14.98
CA LEU A 281 6.55 10.20 -15.22
C LEU A 281 7.57 10.13 -16.37
N ASP A 282 7.78 11.21 -17.11
CA ASP A 282 8.76 11.24 -18.19
C ASP A 282 10.14 10.93 -17.60
N THR A 283 10.75 9.87 -18.11
CA THR A 283 12.13 9.50 -17.78
C THR A 283 13.04 10.44 -18.57
N LYS A 284 13.82 11.25 -17.86
CA LYS A 284 14.94 11.99 -18.46
C LYS A 284 16.15 11.08 -18.58
#